data_AF-A0A3D1H6P0-F1
#
_entry.id   AF-A0A3D1H6P0-F1
#
_cell.length_a   1.000
_cell.length_b   1.000
_cell.length_c   1.000
_cell.angle_alpha   90.00
_cell.angle_beta   90.00
_cell.angle_gamma   90.00
#
_symmetry.space_group_name_H-M   'P 1'
#
loop_
_entity.id
_entity.type
_entity.pdbx_description
1 polymer ?
#
loop_
_entity_poly.entity_id
_entity_poly.type
_entity_poly.pdbx_seq_one_letter_code
_entity_poly.pdbx_strand_id
1 'polypeptide(L)'
;MIRTLLTASCFRKAIESIYLAPAKTNDIFTNRNKISRILKKSALALFFILPFLVGSQKAEATHYMGADITYKCIDSFKFEVTLKWYRDCRGVSLSNSPLQVKCSNGSSQNVTLTLISIREITPICATATGGCSPQNTYGTGEGVEEHTYRGTLDFNTSPLSSLKNCTGKITFGSVGYARNGSITTGAANQNLWTDAELDLKNVPCNNSPTLTSEPIAILCCNQPFFFNNGAVDNIDNDSLSYSWGHPRSAVSTNIGYGGNWSYNYAFSVYDPRNPIQPNNPIPSSNPPIGLYLNPETGDIIFTPVNCSEVTVAVINVTEWRKDTAGVYKVIGRTQRDVQFIVKTCADNNPPIVNGPYAYSVCEGSQLCFNVTTNDITFQPPPPATAPPADTVKTTWNAGIPGASFTILNPTGLHQTGQFCWTPGAGTASDLPYNFTVTARDNACPLNAVAVRAFRVTVKHRAKATRTRDTLPCGVYAVKSNPVTGFRGTPGYSWNILD
;
A
#
# COMPACT_ATOMS: atom_id res chain seq x y z
N MET A 1 -54.99 -15.45 -42.28
CA MET A 1 -56.27 -16.15 -42.54
C MET A 1 -55.96 -17.42 -43.33
N ILE A 2 -55.90 -18.56 -42.63
CA ILE A 2 -56.48 -19.86 -42.99
C ILE A 2 -56.03 -20.60 -44.28
N ARG A 3 -55.39 -21.76 -44.02
CA ARG A 3 -55.58 -23.13 -44.56
C ARG A 3 -54.72 -23.70 -45.71
N THR A 4 -53.80 -24.58 -45.29
CA THR A 4 -53.77 -26.06 -45.46
C THR A 4 -54.38 -26.78 -46.69
N LEU A 5 -53.54 -27.72 -47.19
CA LEU A 5 -53.79 -29.14 -47.56
C LEU A 5 -54.55 -29.51 -48.84
N LEU A 6 -53.96 -30.44 -49.62
CA LEU A 6 -54.48 -31.77 -50.09
C LEU A 6 -53.70 -32.22 -51.37
N THR A 7 -52.84 -33.26 -51.35
CA THR A 7 -53.05 -34.70 -51.72
C THR A 7 -53.41 -34.95 -53.20
N ALA A 8 -53.00 -36.00 -53.94
CA ALA A 8 -52.21 -37.23 -53.75
C ALA A 8 -52.12 -37.98 -55.12
N SER A 9 -51.22 -38.99 -55.20
CA SER A 9 -51.35 -40.27 -55.97
C SER A 9 -51.21 -40.24 -57.52
N CYS A 10 -50.58 -41.18 -58.27
CA CYS A 10 -49.97 -42.49 -58.02
C CYS A 10 -49.19 -43.03 -59.26
N PHE A 11 -48.23 -43.94 -59.00
CA PHE A 11 -47.86 -45.22 -59.67
C PHE A 11 -46.96 -45.40 -60.94
N ARG A 12 -45.86 -46.18 -60.69
CA ARG A 12 -45.24 -47.34 -61.46
C ARG A 12 -44.50 -47.05 -62.78
N LYS A 13 -43.43 -47.75 -63.23
CA LYS A 13 -42.48 -48.79 -62.74
C LYS A 13 -41.41 -49.01 -63.85
N ALA A 14 -40.19 -49.41 -63.46
CA ALA A 14 -39.24 -50.33 -64.15
C ALA A 14 -38.58 -49.92 -65.50
N ILE A 15 -37.41 -50.38 -65.97
CA ILE A 15 -36.12 -51.00 -65.53
C ILE A 15 -35.24 -51.07 -66.83
N GLU A 16 -33.90 -51.16 -66.69
CA GLU A 16 -32.89 -51.70 -67.64
C GLU A 16 -32.19 -50.81 -68.73
N SER A 17 -30.96 -50.41 -68.39
CA SER A 17 -29.66 -50.83 -68.96
C SER A 17 -29.43 -50.93 -70.48
N ILE A 18 -28.54 -50.08 -71.03
CA ILE A 18 -27.63 -50.43 -72.15
C ILE A 18 -26.23 -49.84 -71.90
N TYR A 19 -25.24 -50.71 -72.00
CA TYR A 19 -23.79 -50.48 -71.95
C TYR A 19 -23.26 -49.97 -73.30
N LEU A 20 -22.40 -48.94 -73.29
CA LEU A 20 -21.35 -48.70 -74.31
C LEU A 20 -20.12 -48.06 -73.64
N ALA A 21 -18.94 -48.56 -73.94
CA ALA A 21 -17.63 -48.03 -73.57
C ALA A 21 -16.75 -47.95 -74.84
N PRO A 22 -15.53 -47.39 -74.82
CA PRO A 22 -15.07 -46.10 -74.28
C PRO A 22 -14.19 -45.33 -75.32
N ALA A 23 -13.90 -44.03 -75.14
CA ALA A 23 -12.58 -43.44 -75.49
C ALA A 23 -12.48 -41.92 -75.20
N LYS A 24 -11.61 -41.57 -74.24
CA LYS A 24 -10.58 -40.50 -74.23
C LYS A 24 -10.37 -39.98 -72.81
N THR A 25 -9.66 -40.78 -72.03
CA THR A 25 -9.31 -40.56 -70.61
C THR A 25 -7.87 -40.07 -70.41
N ASN A 26 -7.26 -39.36 -71.37
CA ASN A 26 -5.83 -39.00 -71.25
C ASN A 26 -5.51 -37.51 -70.93
N ASP A 27 -6.44 -36.56 -71.10
CA ASP A 27 -6.15 -35.13 -70.79
C ASP A 27 -6.64 -34.65 -69.42
N ILE A 28 -7.48 -35.43 -68.72
CA ILE A 28 -7.99 -35.05 -67.39
C ILE A 28 -7.02 -35.46 -66.27
N PHE A 29 -6.19 -36.49 -66.49
CA PHE A 29 -5.30 -37.03 -65.45
C PHE A 29 -4.02 -36.19 -65.21
N THR A 30 -3.48 -35.52 -66.22
CA THR A 30 -2.28 -34.67 -66.11
C THR A 30 -2.56 -33.37 -65.35
N ASN A 31 -3.74 -32.78 -65.53
CA ASN A 31 -4.14 -31.57 -64.80
C ASN A 31 -4.58 -31.87 -63.35
N ARG A 32 -5.29 -32.99 -63.10
CA ARG A 32 -5.58 -33.45 -61.73
C ARG A 32 -4.32 -33.74 -60.92
N ASN A 33 -3.29 -34.29 -61.54
CA ASN A 33 -2.03 -34.59 -60.85
C ASN A 33 -1.22 -33.32 -60.53
N LYS A 34 -1.20 -32.29 -61.39
CA LYS A 34 -0.58 -31.00 -61.05
C LYS A 34 -1.34 -30.25 -59.95
N ILE A 35 -2.67 -30.19 -60.05
CA ILE A 35 -3.52 -29.52 -59.04
C ILE A 35 -3.46 -30.26 -57.69
N SER A 36 -3.46 -31.60 -57.68
CA SER A 36 -3.30 -32.37 -56.43
C SER A 36 -1.91 -32.23 -55.82
N ARG A 37 -0.86 -32.07 -56.64
CA ARG A 37 0.52 -31.84 -56.15
C ARG A 37 0.70 -30.43 -55.58
N ILE A 38 0.04 -29.43 -56.16
CA ILE A 38 0.00 -28.05 -55.64
C ILE A 38 -0.85 -27.99 -54.36
N LEU A 39 -2.05 -28.59 -54.35
CA LEU A 39 -2.90 -28.69 -53.15
C LEU A 39 -2.24 -29.47 -52.02
N LYS A 40 -1.50 -30.55 -52.31
CA LYS A 40 -0.74 -31.30 -51.28
C LYS A 40 0.44 -30.50 -50.74
N LYS A 41 1.14 -29.73 -51.57
CA LYS A 41 2.22 -28.83 -51.13
C LYS A 41 1.68 -27.63 -50.32
N SER A 42 0.56 -27.05 -50.72
CA SER A 42 -0.12 -25.97 -49.99
C SER A 42 -0.77 -26.45 -48.69
N ALA A 43 -1.34 -27.66 -48.66
CA ALA A 43 -1.88 -28.25 -47.44
C ALA A 43 -0.78 -28.60 -46.44
N LEU A 44 0.38 -29.09 -46.91
CA LEU A 44 1.55 -29.34 -46.05
C LEU A 44 2.14 -28.04 -45.49
N ALA A 45 2.21 -26.98 -46.30
CA ALA A 45 2.60 -25.64 -45.84
C ALA A 45 1.61 -25.08 -44.80
N LEU A 46 0.30 -25.26 -45.02
CA LEU A 46 -0.72 -24.86 -44.05
C LEU A 46 -0.59 -25.65 -42.74
N PHE A 47 -0.28 -26.95 -42.80
CA PHE A 47 -0.07 -27.81 -41.63
C PHE A 47 1.18 -27.43 -40.80
N PHE A 48 2.18 -26.81 -41.43
CA PHE A 48 3.36 -26.26 -40.75
C PHE A 48 3.16 -24.84 -40.21
N ILE A 49 2.23 -24.05 -40.79
CA ILE A 49 1.91 -22.68 -40.34
C ILE A 49 0.81 -22.66 -39.26
N LEU A 50 -0.10 -23.64 -39.26
CA LEU A 50 -1.19 -23.76 -38.29
C LEU A 50 -0.71 -23.83 -36.82
N PRO A 51 0.38 -24.54 -36.47
CA PRO A 51 0.90 -24.54 -35.10
C PRO A 51 1.43 -23.16 -34.65
N PHE A 52 1.89 -22.32 -35.57
CA PHE A 52 2.36 -20.97 -35.28
C PHE A 52 1.21 -19.96 -35.11
N LEU A 53 0.03 -20.22 -35.70
CA LEU A 53 -1.15 -19.35 -35.58
C LEU A 53 -1.99 -19.63 -34.32
N VAL A 54 -1.91 -20.84 -33.75
CA VAL A 54 -2.67 -21.23 -32.54
C VAL A 54 -1.82 -21.10 -31.26
N GLY A 55 -0.57 -20.66 -31.38
CA GLY A 55 0.40 -20.56 -30.30
C GLY A 55 0.79 -19.14 -29.90
N SER A 56 -0.13 -18.17 -29.91
CA SER A 56 0.12 -16.89 -29.22
C SER A 56 0.05 -17.12 -27.71
N GLN A 57 1.13 -17.64 -27.13
CA GLN A 57 1.34 -17.56 -25.69
C GLN A 57 1.41 -16.07 -25.34
N LYS A 58 0.48 -15.58 -24.52
CA LYS A 58 0.65 -14.26 -23.93
C LYS A 58 1.90 -14.31 -23.06
N ALA A 59 2.97 -13.65 -23.49
CA ALA A 59 4.09 -13.35 -22.61
C ALA A 59 3.59 -12.31 -21.61
N GLU A 60 2.96 -12.76 -20.52
CA GLU A 60 2.57 -11.89 -19.43
C GLU A 60 3.85 -11.40 -18.74
N ALA A 61 4.11 -10.11 -18.87
CA ALA A 61 5.22 -9.45 -18.22
C ALA A 61 4.92 -9.31 -16.71
N THR A 62 5.52 -10.14 -15.86
CA THR A 62 5.28 -10.17 -14.41
C THR A 62 6.32 -9.31 -13.68
N HIS A 63 5.92 -8.20 -13.05
CA HIS A 63 6.90 -7.26 -12.49
C HIS A 63 6.40 -6.26 -11.44
N TYR A 64 5.09 -5.98 -11.38
CA TYR A 64 4.54 -5.07 -10.37
C TYR A 64 4.49 -5.76 -8.99
N MET A 65 5.26 -5.25 -8.05
CA MET A 65 5.24 -5.67 -6.64
C MET A 65 4.28 -4.84 -5.81
N GLY A 66 3.94 -3.63 -6.22
CA GLY A 66 3.11 -2.78 -5.38
C GLY A 66 2.95 -1.38 -5.95
N ALA A 67 2.12 -0.59 -5.28
CA ALA A 67 1.97 0.83 -5.56
C ALA A 67 1.29 1.60 -4.42
N ASP A 68 1.52 2.90 -4.39
CA ASP A 68 0.68 3.85 -3.66
C ASP A 68 0.51 5.18 -4.42
N ILE A 69 -0.59 5.87 -4.12
CA ILE A 69 -0.91 7.18 -4.68
C ILE A 69 -1.15 8.16 -3.53
N THR A 70 -0.51 9.32 -3.62
CA THR A 70 -0.74 10.46 -2.71
C THR A 70 -1.04 11.71 -3.53
N TYR A 71 -1.72 12.67 -2.91
CA TYR A 71 -2.01 13.97 -3.50
C TYR A 71 -1.80 15.09 -2.48
N LYS A 72 -1.31 16.22 -2.96
CA LYS A 72 -1.10 17.44 -2.18
C LYS A 72 -1.88 18.57 -2.82
N CYS A 73 -2.70 19.29 -2.05
CA CYS A 73 -3.34 20.51 -2.53
C CYS A 73 -2.28 21.60 -2.72
N ILE A 74 -2.29 22.24 -3.88
CA ILE A 74 -1.41 23.39 -4.18
C ILE A 74 -2.20 24.68 -4.40
N ASP A 75 -3.49 24.56 -4.76
CA ASP A 75 -4.48 25.63 -4.80
C ASP A 75 -5.89 25.00 -4.77
N SER A 76 -6.94 25.80 -4.57
CA SER A 76 -8.31 25.30 -4.60
C SER A 76 -8.60 24.57 -5.92
N PHE A 77 -9.07 23.33 -5.83
CA PHE A 77 -9.33 22.44 -6.97
C PHE A 77 -8.08 22.08 -7.80
N LYS A 78 -6.87 22.23 -7.23
CA LYS A 78 -5.61 21.98 -7.91
C LYS A 78 -4.66 21.19 -7.03
N PHE A 79 -4.17 20.07 -7.56
CA PHE A 79 -3.42 19.09 -6.78
C PHE A 79 -2.15 18.66 -7.50
N GLU A 80 -1.08 18.48 -6.75
CA GLU A 80 0.06 17.67 -7.18
C GLU A 80 -0.21 16.22 -6.78
N VAL A 81 -0.28 15.31 -7.75
CA VAL A 81 -0.48 13.87 -7.51
C VAL A 81 0.83 13.14 -7.74
N THR A 82 1.20 12.29 -6.79
CA THR A 82 2.36 11.40 -6.87
C THR A 82 1.90 9.95 -6.88
N LEU A 83 2.30 9.19 -7.91
CA LEU A 83 2.11 7.75 -8.03
C LEU A 83 3.47 7.07 -7.90
N LYS A 84 3.56 6.10 -7.00
CA LYS A 84 4.75 5.26 -6.85
C LYS A 84 4.43 3.84 -7.29
N TRP A 85 5.25 3.30 -8.18
CA TRP A 85 5.25 1.89 -8.53
C TRP A 85 6.44 1.20 -7.88
N TYR A 86 6.22 0.02 -7.29
CA TYR A 86 7.26 -0.86 -6.77
C TYR A 86 7.47 -2.02 -7.74
N ARG A 87 8.69 -2.23 -8.22
CA ARG A 87 9.05 -3.22 -9.23
C ARG A 87 10.00 -4.27 -8.69
N ASP A 88 9.75 -5.53 -9.03
CA ASP A 88 10.73 -6.62 -8.83
C ASP A 88 11.79 -6.53 -9.92
N CYS A 89 13.06 -6.39 -9.54
CA CYS A 89 14.17 -6.25 -10.48
C CYS A 89 14.48 -7.53 -11.27
N ARG A 90 13.93 -8.68 -10.85
CA ARG A 90 13.92 -9.92 -11.64
C ARG A 90 12.89 -9.91 -12.77
N GLY A 91 11.88 -9.04 -12.64
CA GLY A 91 10.81 -8.88 -13.62
C GLY A 91 11.24 -8.05 -14.82
N VAL A 92 10.26 -7.65 -15.63
CA VAL A 92 10.47 -6.77 -16.78
C VAL A 92 10.54 -5.29 -16.39
N SER A 93 11.04 -4.47 -17.31
CA SER A 93 11.02 -3.01 -17.21
C SER A 93 9.59 -2.46 -17.15
N LEU A 94 9.36 -1.47 -16.30
CA LEU A 94 8.12 -0.69 -16.26
C LEU A 94 8.05 0.30 -17.41
N SER A 95 6.83 0.49 -17.92
CA SER A 95 6.43 1.60 -18.77
C SER A 95 5.48 2.53 -18.02
N ASN A 96 5.31 3.75 -18.51
CA ASN A 96 4.43 4.72 -17.87
C ASN A 96 2.96 4.31 -18.05
N SER A 97 2.26 4.07 -16.94
CA SER A 97 0.82 3.85 -16.93
C SER A 97 0.07 5.18 -16.74
N PRO A 98 -0.98 5.46 -17.53
CA PRO A 98 -1.79 6.65 -17.31
C PRO A 98 -2.45 6.62 -15.93
N LEU A 99 -2.66 7.81 -15.36
CA LEU A 99 -3.51 8.02 -14.21
C LEU A 99 -4.94 8.27 -14.71
N GLN A 100 -5.89 7.45 -14.27
CA GLN A 100 -7.31 7.67 -14.46
C GLN A 100 -7.87 8.52 -13.31
N VAL A 101 -8.44 9.67 -13.63
CA VAL A 101 -9.21 10.50 -12.70
C VAL A 101 -10.69 10.24 -12.94
N LYS A 102 -11.39 9.69 -11.96
CA LYS A 102 -12.79 9.26 -12.10
C LYS A 102 -13.66 9.88 -11.01
N CYS A 103 -14.82 10.38 -11.37
CA CYS A 103 -15.87 10.70 -10.41
C CYS A 103 -16.74 9.45 -10.17
N SER A 104 -17.21 9.24 -8.94
CA SER A 104 -18.11 8.13 -8.62
C SER A 104 -19.40 8.08 -9.46
N ASN A 105 -19.83 9.22 -10.03
CA ASN A 105 -21.00 9.29 -10.90
C ASN A 105 -20.76 8.79 -12.34
N GLY A 106 -19.53 8.38 -12.68
CA GLY A 106 -19.19 7.70 -13.94
C GLY A 106 -18.28 8.48 -14.90
N SER A 107 -18.17 9.80 -14.77
CA SER A 107 -17.26 10.59 -15.62
C SER A 107 -15.80 10.28 -15.31
N SER A 108 -14.96 10.20 -16.35
CA SER A 108 -13.52 9.95 -16.18
C SER A 108 -12.67 10.72 -17.19
N GLN A 109 -11.42 10.96 -16.83
CA GLN A 109 -10.37 11.54 -17.66
C GLN A 109 -9.07 10.77 -17.43
N ASN A 110 -8.25 10.63 -18.47
CA ASN A 110 -6.90 10.09 -18.33
C ASN A 110 -5.90 11.24 -18.33
N VAL A 111 -4.95 11.19 -17.40
CA VAL A 111 -3.86 12.15 -17.25
C VAL A 111 -2.55 11.36 -17.28
N THR A 112 -1.54 11.91 -17.94
CA THR A 112 -0.20 11.32 -17.94
C THR A 112 0.65 11.98 -16.86
N LEU A 113 1.24 11.19 -15.98
CA LEU A 113 2.22 11.67 -15.01
C LEU A 113 3.63 11.59 -15.59
N THR A 114 4.54 12.41 -15.08
CA THR A 114 5.94 12.44 -15.51
C THR A 114 6.79 11.62 -14.54
N LEU A 115 7.67 10.76 -15.07
CA LEU A 115 8.65 10.04 -14.26
C LEU A 115 9.65 11.05 -13.66
N ILE A 116 9.80 11.03 -12.34
CA ILE A 116 10.70 11.92 -11.60
C ILE A 116 11.99 11.20 -11.20
N SER A 117 11.88 9.96 -10.70
CA SER A 117 13.03 9.22 -10.21
C SER A 117 12.80 7.72 -10.17
N ILE A 118 13.88 6.96 -10.28
CA ILE A 118 13.95 5.52 -10.01
C ILE A 118 15.01 5.31 -8.92
N ARG A 119 14.68 4.56 -7.87
CA ARG A 119 15.56 4.28 -6.73
C ARG A 119 15.46 2.82 -6.33
N GLU A 120 16.58 2.17 -6.08
CA GLU A 120 16.59 0.85 -5.42
C GLU A 120 16.33 1.04 -3.91
N ILE A 121 15.33 0.32 -3.39
CA ILE A 121 14.86 0.40 -2.00
C ILE A 121 15.01 -0.94 -1.25
N THR A 122 15.76 -1.89 -1.81
CA THR A 122 16.05 -3.18 -1.17
C THR A 122 16.77 -2.95 0.17
N PRO A 123 16.32 -3.52 1.31
CA PRO A 123 16.90 -3.29 2.63
C PRO A 123 18.18 -4.12 2.86
N ILE A 124 19.15 -3.94 1.98
CA ILE A 124 20.46 -4.59 2.08
C ILE A 124 21.46 -3.74 2.86
N CYS A 125 22.45 -4.41 3.45
CA CYS A 125 23.52 -3.72 4.16
C CYS A 125 24.46 -2.98 3.19
N ALA A 126 25.19 -1.98 3.69
CA ALA A 126 26.02 -1.08 2.87
C ALA A 126 27.15 -1.78 2.08
N THR A 127 27.55 -2.99 2.49
CA THR A 127 28.59 -3.79 1.83
C THR A 127 28.02 -4.74 0.77
N ALA A 128 26.70 -4.91 0.69
CA ALA A 128 26.04 -5.73 -0.32
C ALA A 128 25.75 -4.92 -1.59
N THR A 129 25.76 -5.59 -2.73
CA THR A 129 25.36 -4.98 -4.02
C THR A 129 23.89 -5.26 -4.28
N GLY A 130 23.14 -4.21 -4.65
CA GLY A 130 21.73 -4.31 -5.01
C GLY A 130 21.49 -5.09 -6.30
N GLY A 131 20.25 -5.55 -6.46
CA GLY A 131 19.82 -6.35 -7.61
C GLY A 131 19.25 -5.52 -8.76
N CYS A 132 19.18 -4.19 -8.62
CA CYS A 132 18.48 -3.32 -9.57
C CYS A 132 19.45 -2.45 -10.39
N SER A 133 20.45 -3.09 -11.01
CA SER A 133 21.44 -2.41 -11.84
C SER A 133 21.66 -3.15 -13.17
N PRO A 134 21.49 -2.48 -14.33
CA PRO A 134 21.02 -1.10 -14.50
C PRO A 134 19.56 -0.89 -14.10
N GLN A 135 19.18 0.35 -13.80
CA GLN A 135 17.80 0.67 -13.40
C GLN A 135 16.78 0.32 -14.49
N ASN A 136 15.56 -0.03 -14.09
CA ASN A 136 14.43 -0.36 -14.97
C ASN A 136 14.76 -1.36 -16.08
N THR A 137 15.64 -2.32 -15.80
CA THR A 137 16.08 -3.32 -16.78
C THR A 137 15.53 -4.70 -16.41
N TYR A 138 15.29 -5.52 -17.42
CA TYR A 138 14.81 -6.89 -17.23
C TYR A 138 15.86 -7.76 -16.54
N GLY A 139 15.45 -8.50 -15.51
CA GLY A 139 16.23 -9.62 -14.98
C GLY A 139 17.57 -9.25 -14.37
N THR A 140 17.70 -8.09 -13.73
CA THR A 140 18.99 -7.61 -13.19
C THR A 140 19.39 -8.29 -11.88
N GLY A 141 18.44 -8.81 -11.10
CA GLY A 141 18.72 -9.48 -9.83
C GLY A 141 17.60 -9.33 -8.80
N GLU A 142 17.78 -9.93 -7.62
CA GLU A 142 16.85 -9.79 -6.49
C GLU A 142 16.96 -8.40 -5.89
N GLY A 143 15.92 -7.58 -6.06
CA GLY A 143 15.84 -6.25 -5.51
C GLY A 143 14.50 -5.60 -5.84
N VAL A 144 14.25 -4.45 -5.22
CA VAL A 144 13.02 -3.68 -5.43
C VAL A 144 13.37 -2.25 -5.84
N GLU A 145 12.78 -1.80 -6.95
CA GLU A 145 12.83 -0.41 -7.39
C GLU A 145 11.55 0.33 -7.05
N GLU A 146 11.68 1.56 -6.57
CA GLU A 146 10.62 2.56 -6.49
C GLU A 146 10.71 3.49 -7.72
N HIS A 147 9.64 3.55 -8.50
CA HIS A 147 9.48 4.47 -9.63
C HIS A 147 8.46 5.54 -9.25
N THR A 148 8.93 6.78 -9.11
CA THR A 148 8.08 7.91 -8.68
C THR A 148 7.65 8.73 -9.89
N TYR A 149 6.34 8.81 -10.10
CA TYR A 149 5.70 9.63 -11.11
C TYR A 149 4.93 10.78 -10.45
N ARG A 150 4.94 11.96 -11.08
CA ARG A 150 4.27 13.14 -10.54
C ARG A 150 3.62 13.98 -11.62
N GLY A 151 2.52 14.65 -11.29
CA GLY A 151 1.84 15.57 -12.19
C GLY A 151 0.93 16.53 -11.44
N THR A 152 0.64 17.68 -12.07
CA THR A 152 -0.34 18.65 -11.57
C THR A 152 -1.68 18.43 -12.24
N LEU A 153 -2.73 18.29 -11.43
CA LEU A 153 -4.11 18.11 -11.86
C LEU A 153 -4.90 19.35 -11.47
N ASP A 154 -5.40 20.09 -12.45
CA ASP A 154 -6.14 21.34 -12.26
C ASP A 154 -7.59 21.18 -12.72
N PHE A 155 -8.51 21.00 -11.76
CA PHE A 155 -9.95 20.86 -12.03
C PHE A 155 -10.61 22.19 -12.41
N ASN A 156 -9.88 23.32 -12.42
CA ASN A 156 -10.42 24.57 -12.96
C ASN A 156 -10.30 24.67 -14.48
N THR A 157 -9.54 23.78 -15.12
CA THR A 157 -9.22 23.84 -16.55
C THR A 157 -9.53 22.52 -17.26
N SER A 158 -9.69 22.59 -18.58
CA SER A 158 -9.84 21.38 -19.41
C SER A 158 -8.57 20.52 -19.35
N PRO A 159 -8.66 19.18 -19.29
CA PRO A 159 -9.88 18.37 -19.39
C PRO A 159 -10.58 18.08 -18.06
N LEU A 160 -9.98 18.41 -16.91
CA LEU A 160 -10.49 18.02 -15.59
C LEU A 160 -11.66 18.87 -15.09
N SER A 161 -11.92 20.03 -15.70
CA SER A 161 -13.08 20.87 -15.39
C SER A 161 -14.42 20.15 -15.51
N SER A 162 -14.51 19.11 -16.36
CA SER A 162 -15.70 18.25 -16.45
C SER A 162 -15.97 17.42 -15.18
N LEU A 163 -14.97 17.25 -14.32
CA LEU A 163 -15.05 16.46 -13.08
C LEU A 163 -15.16 17.35 -11.83
N LYS A 164 -15.02 18.67 -11.95
CA LYS A 164 -15.00 19.62 -10.81
C LYS A 164 -16.25 19.52 -9.93
N ASN A 165 -17.41 19.34 -10.55
CA ASN A 165 -18.72 19.26 -9.87
C ASN A 165 -19.10 17.82 -9.50
N CYS A 166 -18.11 16.94 -9.30
CA CYS A 166 -18.36 15.57 -8.86
C CYS A 166 -19.18 15.57 -7.57
N THR A 167 -20.33 14.89 -7.58
CA THR A 167 -21.22 14.79 -6.41
C THR A 167 -20.83 13.65 -5.46
N GLY A 168 -19.94 12.76 -5.90
CA GLY A 168 -19.34 11.69 -5.10
C GLY A 168 -17.85 11.93 -4.85
N LYS A 169 -17.08 10.84 -4.71
CA LYS A 169 -15.62 10.92 -4.58
C LYS A 169 -14.95 11.01 -5.94
N ILE A 170 -13.88 11.78 -5.99
CA ILE A 170 -12.87 11.67 -7.05
C ILE A 170 -11.93 10.53 -6.68
N THR A 171 -11.64 9.66 -7.63
CA THR A 171 -10.66 8.59 -7.52
C THR A 171 -9.50 8.89 -8.47
N PHE A 172 -8.29 9.01 -7.94
CA PHE A 172 -7.04 8.99 -8.69
C PHE A 172 -6.55 7.55 -8.74
N GLY A 173 -6.69 6.88 -9.87
CA GLY A 173 -6.39 5.46 -9.99
C GLY A 173 -5.44 5.14 -11.12
N SER A 174 -4.64 4.09 -10.98
CA SER A 174 -3.80 3.60 -12.07
C SER A 174 -3.72 2.08 -12.04
N VAL A 175 -3.43 1.51 -13.21
CA VAL A 175 -3.36 0.08 -13.44
C VAL A 175 -1.97 -0.32 -13.95
N GLY A 176 -1.41 -1.33 -13.31
CA GLY A 176 -0.20 -2.02 -13.72
C GLY A 176 -0.54 -3.41 -14.26
N TYR A 177 -0.01 -3.75 -15.42
CA TYR A 177 -0.18 -5.05 -16.09
C TYR A 177 1.19 -5.74 -16.18
N ALA A 178 1.53 -6.81 -15.45
CA ALA A 178 0.80 -7.59 -14.45
C ALA A 178 1.65 -7.77 -13.17
N ARG A 179 1.00 -8.21 -12.08
CA ARG A 179 1.67 -8.61 -10.83
C ARG A 179 2.63 -9.77 -11.04
N ASN A 180 3.52 -9.97 -10.08
CA ASN A 180 4.45 -11.09 -10.10
C ASN A 180 3.72 -12.45 -10.19
N GLY A 181 4.18 -13.36 -11.06
CA GLY A 181 3.62 -14.71 -11.18
C GLY A 181 3.98 -15.63 -10.02
N SER A 182 4.95 -15.27 -9.18
CA SER A 182 5.39 -16.04 -8.00
C SER A 182 4.45 -15.94 -6.81
N ILE A 183 3.44 -15.06 -6.83
CA ILE A 183 2.50 -14.89 -5.72
C ILE A 183 1.75 -16.21 -5.46
N THR A 184 1.78 -16.70 -4.22
CA THR A 184 1.26 -18.01 -3.82
C THR A 184 -0.13 -17.95 -3.17
N THR A 185 -0.59 -16.78 -2.74
CA THR A 185 -1.82 -16.60 -1.93
C THR A 185 -3.03 -16.08 -2.71
N GLY A 186 -2.87 -15.78 -4.00
CA GLY A 186 -3.87 -15.15 -4.86
C GLY A 186 -3.31 -13.90 -5.53
N ALA A 187 -3.84 -13.49 -6.68
CA ALA A 187 -3.35 -12.36 -7.50
C ALA A 187 -2.12 -12.59 -8.40
N ALA A 188 -1.57 -13.80 -8.47
CA ALA A 188 -0.52 -14.13 -9.44
C ALA A 188 -0.96 -13.82 -10.87
N ASN A 189 -0.12 -13.10 -11.62
CA ASN A 189 -0.36 -12.67 -13.01
C ASN A 189 -1.62 -11.81 -13.20
N GLN A 190 -2.27 -11.36 -12.12
CA GLN A 190 -3.41 -10.43 -12.21
C GLN A 190 -2.92 -9.00 -12.38
N ASN A 191 -3.78 -8.11 -12.84
CA ASN A 191 -3.48 -6.68 -12.86
C ASN A 191 -3.33 -6.15 -11.41
N LEU A 192 -2.52 -5.12 -11.25
CA LEU A 192 -2.46 -4.31 -10.04
C LEU A 192 -3.28 -3.04 -10.28
N TRP A 193 -4.33 -2.82 -9.51
CA TRP A 193 -5.04 -1.55 -9.44
C TRP A 193 -4.73 -0.85 -8.12
N THR A 194 -4.24 0.38 -8.20
CA THR A 194 -4.06 1.24 -7.03
C THR A 194 -4.85 2.54 -7.17
N ASP A 195 -5.35 3.07 -6.05
CA ASP A 195 -6.10 4.32 -6.05
C ASP A 195 -5.98 5.13 -4.76
N ALA A 196 -6.22 6.43 -4.90
CA ALA A 196 -6.54 7.33 -3.80
C ALA A 196 -7.88 8.03 -4.07
N GLU A 197 -8.62 8.36 -3.03
CA GLU A 197 -9.91 9.04 -3.08
C GLU A 197 -9.87 10.41 -2.42
N LEU A 198 -10.68 11.32 -2.94
CA LEU A 198 -10.84 12.69 -2.48
C LEU A 198 -12.32 13.12 -2.54
N ASP A 199 -12.82 13.74 -1.48
CA ASP A 199 -14.10 14.44 -1.45
C ASP A 199 -13.99 15.87 -2.01
N LEU A 200 -13.81 15.98 -3.33
CA LEU A 200 -13.55 17.26 -3.97
C LEU A 200 -14.68 18.28 -3.73
N LYS A 201 -15.92 17.81 -3.56
CA LYS A 201 -17.10 18.66 -3.34
C LYS A 201 -17.04 19.37 -1.99
N ASN A 202 -16.77 18.62 -0.93
CA ASN A 202 -16.81 19.15 0.43
C ASN A 202 -15.46 19.72 0.86
N VAL A 203 -14.38 19.23 0.29
CA VAL A 203 -13.01 19.61 0.63
C VAL A 203 -12.22 19.88 -0.65
N PRO A 204 -12.42 21.06 -1.29
CA PRO A 204 -11.80 21.39 -2.58
C PRO A 204 -10.28 21.57 -2.50
N CYS A 205 -9.72 21.56 -1.29
CA CYS A 205 -8.30 21.55 -1.00
C CYS A 205 -8.06 20.63 0.21
N ASN A 206 -7.46 19.47 -0.05
CA ASN A 206 -7.08 18.46 0.95
C ASN A 206 -5.72 17.85 0.57
N ASN A 207 -4.94 17.42 1.54
CA ASN A 207 -3.70 16.70 1.35
C ASN A 207 -3.85 15.29 1.88
N SER A 208 -3.69 14.27 1.02
CA SER A 208 -3.67 12.90 1.51
C SER A 208 -2.50 12.68 2.48
N PRO A 209 -2.58 11.69 3.39
CA PRO A 209 -1.46 11.36 4.27
C PRO A 209 -0.29 10.89 3.43
N THR A 210 0.89 11.39 3.75
CA THR A 210 2.14 10.93 3.14
C THR A 210 2.59 9.65 3.82
N LEU A 211 3.01 8.65 3.06
CA LEU A 211 3.53 7.38 3.60
C LEU A 211 5.07 7.44 3.62
N THR A 212 5.62 7.69 4.81
CA THR A 212 7.05 8.03 4.97
C THR A 212 7.97 6.82 5.16
N SER A 213 7.42 5.67 5.54
CA SER A 213 8.22 4.44 5.61
C SER A 213 8.36 3.82 4.23
N GLU A 214 9.60 3.48 3.86
CA GLU A 214 9.89 2.67 2.68
C GLU A 214 9.19 1.31 2.83
N PRO A 215 8.53 0.78 1.78
CA PRO A 215 7.85 -0.50 1.89
C PRO A 215 8.87 -1.62 2.07
N ILE A 216 8.67 -2.44 3.09
CA ILE A 216 9.48 -3.65 3.31
C ILE A 216 8.82 -4.80 2.53
N ALA A 217 9.50 -5.26 1.48
CA ALA A 217 8.98 -6.31 0.60
C ALA A 217 9.51 -7.71 0.92
N ILE A 218 10.51 -7.84 1.80
CA ILE A 218 11.14 -9.12 2.16
C ILE A 218 10.97 -9.35 3.66
N LEU A 219 10.40 -10.50 4.00
CA LEU A 219 10.15 -10.93 5.38
C LEU A 219 10.97 -12.18 5.68
N CYS A 220 11.49 -12.26 6.90
CA CYS A 220 12.21 -13.42 7.38
C CYS A 220 11.27 -14.40 8.06
N CYS A 221 11.28 -15.65 7.59
CA CYS A 221 10.49 -16.72 8.14
C CYS A 221 10.84 -16.96 9.62
N ASN A 222 9.82 -17.21 10.46
CA ASN A 222 9.93 -17.43 11.90
C ASN A 222 10.53 -16.27 12.70
N GLN A 223 10.55 -15.06 12.14
CA GLN A 223 11.02 -13.85 12.82
C GLN A 223 9.89 -12.82 12.95
N PRO A 224 9.70 -12.21 14.13
CA PRO A 224 8.70 -11.17 14.31
C PRO A 224 8.88 -9.99 13.33
N PHE A 225 7.79 -9.56 12.72
CA PHE A 225 7.76 -8.39 11.85
C PHE A 225 7.04 -7.24 12.56
N PHE A 226 7.70 -6.09 12.68
CA PHE A 226 7.16 -4.87 13.26
C PHE A 226 7.29 -3.75 12.24
N PHE A 227 6.18 -3.32 11.65
CA PHE A 227 6.21 -2.30 10.60
C PHE A 227 5.10 -1.28 10.77
N ASN A 228 5.34 -0.08 10.26
CA ASN A 228 4.37 0.98 10.17
C ASN A 228 4.58 1.70 8.84
N ASN A 229 3.52 2.04 8.12
CA ASN A 229 3.62 2.74 6.85
C ASN A 229 4.11 4.20 6.98
N GLY A 230 4.19 4.73 8.20
CA GLY A 230 4.62 6.09 8.47
C GLY A 230 3.67 7.12 7.88
N ALA A 231 2.36 6.86 7.96
CA ALA A 231 1.36 7.79 7.47
C ALA A 231 1.36 9.08 8.30
N VAL A 232 1.62 10.21 7.66
CA VAL A 232 1.67 11.54 8.28
C VAL A 232 0.73 12.47 7.53
N ASP A 233 -0.19 13.07 8.28
CA ASP A 233 -0.94 14.27 7.88
C ASP A 233 -0.63 15.38 8.88
N ASN A 234 0.35 16.19 8.55
CA ASN A 234 0.80 17.33 9.34
C ASN A 234 0.47 18.67 8.68
N ILE A 235 -0.25 18.65 7.55
CA ILE A 235 -0.68 19.86 6.84
C ILE A 235 -2.10 20.21 7.26
N ASP A 236 -3.01 19.23 7.21
CA ASP A 236 -4.41 19.42 7.54
C ASP A 236 -4.77 18.88 8.94
N ASN A 237 -3.96 17.95 9.45
CA ASN A 237 -4.10 17.35 10.79
C ASN A 237 -5.46 16.65 10.98
N ASP A 238 -5.87 15.89 9.97
CA ASP A 238 -7.04 15.03 10.01
C ASP A 238 -6.82 13.80 10.87
N SER A 239 -7.95 13.24 11.33
CA SER A 239 -7.91 11.94 12.00
C SER A 239 -7.68 10.86 10.95
N LEU A 240 -6.72 9.97 11.21
CA LEU A 240 -6.42 8.83 10.34
C LEU A 240 -6.91 7.53 10.98
N SER A 241 -7.49 6.65 10.17
CA SER A 241 -7.79 5.27 10.56
C SER A 241 -7.22 4.27 9.57
N TYR A 242 -6.84 3.10 10.05
CA TYR A 242 -6.16 2.08 9.26
C TYR A 242 -7.02 0.81 9.17
N SER A 243 -7.06 0.22 7.98
CA SER A 243 -7.73 -1.07 7.79
C SER A 243 -7.04 -1.90 6.71
N TRP A 244 -7.26 -3.21 6.75
CA TRP A 244 -6.94 -4.06 5.60
C TRP A 244 -7.86 -3.72 4.42
N GLY A 245 -7.29 -3.73 3.22
CA GLY A 245 -7.97 -3.55 1.94
C GLY A 245 -7.82 -4.79 1.06
N HIS A 246 -8.65 -4.89 0.03
CA HIS A 246 -8.51 -5.96 -0.96
C HIS A 246 -7.50 -5.55 -2.03
N PRO A 247 -6.62 -6.46 -2.50
CA PRO A 247 -5.94 -6.27 -3.77
C PRO A 247 -6.98 -6.18 -4.88
N ARG A 248 -6.77 -5.29 -5.84
CA ARG A 248 -7.72 -5.06 -6.94
C ARG A 248 -7.02 -5.20 -8.30
N SER A 249 -7.80 -5.59 -9.31
CA SER A 249 -7.36 -5.66 -10.72
C SER A 249 -7.92 -4.53 -11.58
N ALA A 250 -8.94 -3.85 -11.09
CA ALA A 250 -9.53 -2.64 -11.68
C ALA A 250 -10.35 -1.89 -10.61
N VAL A 251 -10.89 -0.72 -10.97
CA VAL A 251 -11.89 -0.02 -10.17
C VAL A 251 -12.98 -0.99 -9.70
N SER A 252 -13.20 -1.02 -8.39
CA SER A 252 -14.24 -1.82 -7.74
C SER A 252 -14.17 -3.34 -7.98
N THR A 253 -13.05 -3.85 -8.53
CA THR A 253 -12.88 -5.28 -8.82
C THR A 253 -11.83 -5.86 -7.90
N ASN A 254 -12.29 -6.49 -6.81
CA ASN A 254 -11.43 -7.16 -5.85
C ASN A 254 -10.87 -8.45 -6.45
N ILE A 255 -9.62 -8.75 -6.13
CA ILE A 255 -8.98 -10.03 -6.40
C ILE A 255 -9.19 -10.94 -5.18
N GLY A 256 -9.63 -12.17 -5.44
CA GLY A 256 -9.78 -13.18 -4.39
C GLY A 256 -8.44 -13.75 -3.94
N TYR A 257 -8.40 -14.19 -2.70
CA TYR A 257 -7.31 -15.02 -2.16
C TYR A 257 -7.65 -16.51 -2.35
N GLY A 258 -6.63 -17.35 -2.50
CA GLY A 258 -6.79 -18.80 -2.56
C GLY A 258 -6.98 -19.43 -1.18
N GLY A 259 -7.49 -20.67 -1.13
CA GLY A 259 -7.53 -21.47 0.11
C GLY A 259 -8.21 -20.77 1.30
N ASN A 260 -7.49 -20.71 2.43
CA ASN A 260 -7.97 -20.09 3.67
C ASN A 260 -7.49 -18.64 3.85
N TRP A 261 -6.79 -18.06 2.86
CA TRP A 261 -6.33 -16.68 2.94
C TRP A 261 -7.47 -15.70 2.65
N SER A 262 -7.35 -14.50 3.21
CA SER A 262 -8.25 -13.39 2.94
C SER A 262 -7.49 -12.07 3.02
N TYR A 263 -8.12 -10.97 2.63
CA TYR A 263 -7.48 -9.66 2.65
C TYR A 263 -7.05 -9.20 4.05
N ASN A 264 -7.73 -9.68 5.10
CA ASN A 264 -7.42 -9.44 6.52
C ASN A 264 -6.68 -10.61 7.18
N TYR A 265 -6.28 -11.61 6.40
CA TYR A 265 -5.52 -12.79 6.82
C TYR A 265 -4.67 -13.28 5.63
N ALA A 266 -3.83 -12.39 5.10
CA ALA A 266 -3.08 -12.59 3.86
C ALA A 266 -1.77 -13.39 4.05
N PHE A 267 -1.42 -13.73 5.28
CA PHE A 267 -0.14 -14.35 5.64
C PHE A 267 -0.37 -15.66 6.38
N SER A 268 0.51 -16.62 6.17
CA SER A 268 0.65 -17.77 7.08
C SER A 268 1.42 -17.31 8.33
N VAL A 269 0.71 -17.15 9.45
CA VAL A 269 1.28 -16.59 10.69
C VAL A 269 1.34 -17.59 11.83
N TYR A 270 2.24 -17.34 12.79
CA TYR A 270 2.29 -18.07 14.04
C TYR A 270 1.01 -17.85 14.87
N ASP A 271 0.24 -18.92 15.07
CA ASP A 271 -0.85 -18.96 16.04
C ASP A 271 -0.91 -20.37 16.66
N PRO A 272 -0.48 -20.55 17.92
CA PRO A 272 -0.43 -21.86 18.56
C PRO A 272 -1.81 -22.32 19.06
N ARG A 273 -2.86 -21.50 18.94
CA ARG A 273 -4.20 -21.83 19.42
C ARG A 273 -4.90 -22.80 18.46
N ASN A 274 -5.69 -23.71 19.02
CA ASN A 274 -6.51 -24.65 18.27
C ASN A 274 -7.98 -24.54 18.74
N PRO A 275 -8.92 -24.06 17.91
CA PRO A 275 -8.72 -23.56 16.55
C PRO A 275 -7.97 -22.21 16.51
N ILE A 276 -7.38 -21.89 15.34
CA ILE A 276 -6.75 -20.58 15.06
C ILE A 276 -7.77 -19.46 15.27
N GLN A 277 -7.35 -18.32 15.84
CA GLN A 277 -8.22 -17.17 16.09
C GLN A 277 -7.75 -15.92 15.33
N PRO A 278 -8.02 -15.82 14.01
CA PRO A 278 -7.46 -14.77 13.16
C PRO A 278 -7.94 -13.36 13.52
N ASN A 279 -9.12 -13.23 14.14
CA ASN A 279 -9.69 -11.94 14.55
C ASN A 279 -9.30 -11.52 15.98
N ASN A 280 -8.47 -12.31 16.67
CA ASN A 280 -8.02 -12.02 18.03
C ASN A 280 -6.48 -12.16 18.11
N PRO A 281 -5.71 -11.36 17.36
CA PRO A 281 -4.25 -11.37 17.44
C PRO A 281 -3.76 -10.82 18.79
N ILE A 282 -2.60 -11.29 19.25
CA ILE A 282 -1.95 -10.85 20.48
C ILE A 282 -0.59 -10.26 20.10
N PRO A 283 -0.52 -8.98 19.70
CA PRO A 283 0.73 -8.37 19.20
C PRO A 283 1.81 -8.22 20.28
N SER A 284 1.46 -8.33 21.56
CA SER A 284 2.37 -8.21 22.69
C SER A 284 3.02 -9.52 23.12
N SER A 285 2.62 -10.67 22.54
CA SER A 285 3.31 -11.95 22.83
C SER A 285 4.68 -12.00 22.15
N ASN A 286 5.56 -12.86 22.64
CA ASN A 286 6.86 -13.10 22.03
C ASN A 286 7.02 -14.62 21.74
N PRO A 287 6.97 -15.06 20.47
CA PRO A 287 6.70 -14.25 19.28
C PRO A 287 5.24 -13.73 19.21
N PRO A 288 4.95 -12.65 18.45
CA PRO A 288 3.59 -12.17 18.22
C PRO A 288 2.67 -13.25 17.63
N ILE A 289 1.45 -13.35 18.17
CA ILE A 289 0.45 -14.34 17.77
C ILE A 289 -0.59 -13.70 16.85
N GLY A 290 -0.83 -14.31 15.69
CA GLY A 290 -1.79 -13.84 14.68
C GLY A 290 -1.27 -12.66 13.84
N LEU A 291 -2.15 -12.14 12.97
CA LEU A 291 -1.89 -10.97 12.13
C LEU A 291 -2.56 -9.73 12.73
N TYR A 292 -1.77 -8.80 13.25
CA TYR A 292 -2.29 -7.57 13.83
C TYR A 292 -2.07 -6.36 12.92
N LEU A 293 -3.12 -5.55 12.76
CA LEU A 293 -3.06 -4.18 12.26
C LEU A 293 -3.74 -3.28 13.29
N ASN A 294 -3.01 -2.31 13.84
CA ASN A 294 -3.58 -1.33 14.75
C ASN A 294 -4.43 -0.32 13.97
N PRO A 295 -5.74 -0.21 14.22
CA PRO A 295 -6.63 0.68 13.45
C PRO A 295 -6.42 2.17 13.73
N GLU A 296 -5.68 2.53 14.79
CA GLU A 296 -5.38 3.92 15.17
C GLU A 296 -3.96 4.36 14.82
N THR A 297 -2.99 3.45 14.81
CA THR A 297 -1.57 3.79 14.55
C THR A 297 -1.04 3.28 13.22
N GLY A 298 -1.67 2.26 12.65
CA GLY A 298 -1.18 1.59 11.44
C GLY A 298 0.00 0.64 11.67
N ASP A 299 0.33 0.31 12.94
CA ASP A 299 1.33 -0.72 13.26
C ASP A 299 0.84 -2.09 12.77
N ILE A 300 1.67 -2.77 12.00
CA ILE A 300 1.50 -4.14 11.51
C ILE A 300 2.46 -5.04 12.29
N ILE A 301 1.93 -6.04 12.97
CA ILE A 301 2.71 -6.92 13.85
C ILE A 301 2.28 -8.38 13.66
N PHE A 302 3.22 -9.25 13.29
CA PHE A 302 2.98 -10.70 13.18
C PHE A 302 4.30 -11.48 13.06
N THR A 303 4.23 -12.81 13.04
CA THR A 303 5.38 -13.68 12.78
C THR A 303 5.03 -14.62 11.62
N PRO A 304 5.63 -14.50 10.41
CA PRO A 304 5.36 -15.40 9.30
C PRO A 304 5.98 -16.78 9.55
N VAL A 305 5.30 -17.85 9.14
CA VAL A 305 5.76 -19.25 9.36
C VAL A 305 5.95 -20.06 8.07
N ASN A 306 5.51 -19.55 6.93
CA ASN A 306 5.71 -20.21 5.64
C ASN A 306 6.88 -19.58 4.88
N CYS A 307 8.01 -20.28 4.85
CA CYS A 307 9.28 -19.75 4.34
C CYS A 307 9.40 -19.67 2.81
N SER A 308 8.33 -19.98 2.08
CA SER A 308 8.26 -19.88 0.61
C SER A 308 7.03 -19.09 0.15
N GLU A 309 6.38 -18.38 1.06
CA GLU A 309 5.15 -17.62 0.78
C GLU A 309 5.48 -16.31 0.08
N VAL A 310 4.80 -16.05 -1.04
CA VAL A 310 4.75 -14.72 -1.65
C VAL A 310 3.30 -14.27 -1.62
N THR A 311 3.02 -13.17 -0.94
CA THR A 311 1.65 -12.69 -0.74
C THR A 311 1.53 -11.22 -1.06
N VAL A 312 0.30 -10.74 -1.21
CA VAL A 312 -0.01 -9.31 -1.35
C VAL A 312 -0.84 -8.90 -0.15
N ALA A 313 -0.58 -7.72 0.40
CA ALA A 313 -1.47 -7.10 1.37
C ALA A 313 -1.69 -5.63 1.01
N VAL A 314 -2.90 -5.14 1.29
CA VAL A 314 -3.28 -3.75 1.04
C VAL A 314 -3.66 -3.10 2.35
N ILE A 315 -3.08 -1.93 2.63
CA ILE A 315 -3.39 -1.12 3.80
C ILE A 315 -4.07 0.16 3.34
N ASN A 316 -5.30 0.37 3.81
CA ASN A 316 -6.04 1.60 3.61
C ASN A 316 -5.74 2.57 4.75
N VAL A 317 -5.47 3.84 4.41
CA VAL A 317 -5.41 4.96 5.34
C VAL A 317 -6.56 5.90 4.98
N THR A 318 -7.53 6.01 5.87
CA THR A 318 -8.74 6.84 5.67
C THR A 318 -8.63 8.12 6.48
N GLU A 319 -8.90 9.25 5.84
CA GLU A 319 -8.91 10.58 6.45
C GLU A 319 -10.31 10.97 6.89
N TRP A 320 -10.40 11.49 8.11
CA TRP A 320 -11.65 11.93 8.71
C TRP A 320 -11.53 13.36 9.20
N ARG A 321 -12.46 14.21 8.75
CA ARG A 321 -12.60 15.60 9.19
C ARG A 321 -14.00 15.84 9.71
N LYS A 322 -14.11 16.65 10.77
CA LYS A 322 -15.42 17.10 11.27
C LYS A 322 -16.04 18.09 10.29
N ASP A 323 -17.31 17.89 9.97
CA ASP A 323 -18.12 18.88 9.28
C ASP A 323 -18.51 20.05 10.20
N THR A 324 -19.28 21.01 9.67
CA THR A 324 -19.76 22.18 10.44
C THR A 324 -20.69 21.81 11.59
N ALA A 325 -21.26 20.60 11.60
CA ALA A 325 -22.06 20.07 12.70
C ALA A 325 -21.21 19.28 13.73
N GLY A 326 -19.89 19.22 13.54
CA GLY A 326 -18.96 18.51 14.42
C GLY A 326 -18.90 17.00 14.21
N VAL A 327 -19.48 16.48 13.13
CA VAL A 327 -19.55 15.04 12.83
C VAL A 327 -18.40 14.65 11.89
N TYR A 328 -17.65 13.61 12.23
CA TYR A 328 -16.60 13.10 11.35
C TYR A 328 -17.17 12.55 10.04
N LYS A 329 -16.61 13.00 8.92
CA LYS A 329 -16.86 12.51 7.57
C LYS A 329 -15.57 12.03 6.95
N VAL A 330 -15.65 10.95 6.18
CA VAL A 330 -14.54 10.52 5.33
C VAL A 330 -14.33 11.57 4.26
N ILE A 331 -13.14 12.14 4.15
CA ILE A 331 -12.81 13.16 3.15
C ILE A 331 -11.75 12.69 2.15
N GLY A 332 -11.01 11.63 2.48
CA GLY A 332 -10.05 11.02 1.59
C GLY A 332 -9.70 9.60 2.02
N ARG A 333 -9.08 8.87 1.10
CA ARG A 333 -8.45 7.57 1.35
C ARG A 333 -7.20 7.48 0.48
N THR A 334 -6.09 7.05 1.06
CA THR A 334 -4.97 6.50 0.28
C THR A 334 -4.82 5.02 0.64
N GLN A 335 -4.20 4.26 -0.26
CA GLN A 335 -3.88 2.87 0.01
C GLN A 335 -2.44 2.58 -0.40
N ARG A 336 -1.84 1.61 0.30
CA ARG A 336 -0.59 1.00 -0.09
C ARG A 336 -0.81 -0.48 -0.35
N ASP A 337 -0.62 -0.87 -1.60
CA ASP A 337 -0.68 -2.25 -2.08
C ASP A 337 0.75 -2.76 -2.26
N VAL A 338 1.14 -3.80 -1.52
CA VAL A 338 2.52 -4.31 -1.51
C VAL A 338 2.54 -5.83 -1.52
N GLN A 339 3.44 -6.38 -2.32
CA GLN A 339 3.84 -7.77 -2.32
C GLN A 339 4.94 -8.00 -1.28
N PHE A 340 4.74 -9.03 -0.48
CA PHE A 340 5.67 -9.52 0.52
C PHE A 340 6.23 -10.87 0.09
N ILE A 341 7.54 -11.03 0.21
CA ILE A 341 8.27 -12.26 -0.07
C ILE A 341 8.77 -12.77 1.27
N VAL A 342 8.21 -13.88 1.76
CA VAL A 342 8.71 -14.57 2.94
C VAL A 342 9.79 -15.55 2.49
N LYS A 343 10.99 -15.45 3.08
CA LYS A 343 12.08 -16.38 2.82
C LYS A 343 12.81 -16.78 4.09
N THR A 344 13.58 -17.85 3.99
CA THR A 344 14.58 -18.17 5.02
C THR A 344 15.67 -17.11 4.97
N CYS A 345 15.89 -16.43 6.09
CA CYS A 345 16.96 -15.45 6.25
C CYS A 345 18.15 -16.06 6.97
N ALA A 346 19.26 -15.32 7.01
CA ALA A 346 20.39 -15.67 7.85
C ALA A 346 20.01 -15.66 9.34
N ASP A 347 20.85 -16.30 10.14
CA ASP A 347 20.76 -16.41 11.59
C ASP A 347 20.90 -15.03 12.25
N ASN A 348 19.80 -14.30 12.30
CA ASN A 348 19.68 -12.95 12.84
C ASN A 348 18.28 -12.76 13.44
N ASN A 349 18.17 -11.98 14.51
CA ASN A 349 16.86 -11.60 15.05
C ASN A 349 16.52 -10.16 14.64
N PRO A 350 15.23 -9.82 14.49
CA PRO A 350 14.84 -8.46 14.16
C PRO A 350 15.04 -7.52 15.35
N PRO A 351 15.48 -6.27 15.14
CA PRO A 351 15.59 -5.30 16.21
C PRO A 351 14.20 -4.90 16.73
N ILE A 352 14.17 -4.34 17.93
CA ILE A 352 12.96 -3.89 18.62
C ILE A 352 13.08 -2.39 18.90
N VAL A 353 11.99 -1.65 18.66
CA VAL A 353 11.81 -0.27 19.14
C VAL A 353 10.93 -0.30 20.38
N ASN A 354 11.48 0.09 21.53
CA ASN A 354 10.77 0.01 22.80
C ASN A 354 9.80 1.19 23.00
N GLY A 355 8.72 0.92 23.74
CA GLY A 355 7.81 1.95 24.22
C GLY A 355 8.32 2.67 25.47
N PRO A 356 7.52 3.55 26.09
CA PRO A 356 6.10 3.79 25.77
C PRO A 356 5.90 4.50 24.43
N TYR A 357 4.80 4.19 23.75
CA TYR A 357 4.50 4.70 22.39
C TYR A 357 3.54 5.90 22.38
N ALA A 358 3.07 6.34 23.55
CA ALA A 358 2.13 7.44 23.69
C ALA A 358 2.58 8.38 24.80
N TYR A 359 2.59 9.68 24.49
CA TYR A 359 2.99 10.75 25.38
C TYR A 359 1.99 11.90 25.34
N SER A 360 2.04 12.77 26.33
CA SER A 360 1.26 14.01 26.32
C SER A 360 2.07 15.17 26.87
N VAL A 361 1.78 16.36 26.37
CA VAL A 361 2.45 17.61 26.77
C VAL A 361 1.47 18.77 26.69
N CYS A 362 1.65 19.80 27.51
CA CYS A 362 0.88 21.03 27.38
C CYS A 362 1.53 21.98 26.35
N GLU A 363 0.73 22.74 25.61
CA GLU A 363 1.25 23.79 24.74
C GLU A 363 2.23 24.73 25.48
N GLY A 364 3.36 25.01 24.84
CA GLY A 364 4.44 25.84 25.37
C GLY A 364 5.37 25.15 26.37
N SER A 365 5.06 23.93 26.81
CA SER A 365 5.97 23.12 27.64
C SER A 365 6.83 22.21 26.75
N GLN A 366 8.10 22.04 27.10
CA GLN A 366 8.98 21.11 26.40
C GLN A 366 8.69 19.67 26.86
N LEU A 367 8.57 18.77 25.89
CA LEU A 367 8.59 17.32 26.09
C LEU A 367 9.90 16.78 25.52
N CYS A 368 10.65 16.04 26.33
CA CYS A 368 11.78 15.24 25.86
C CYS A 368 11.68 13.82 26.43
N PHE A 369 11.88 12.80 25.59
CA PHE A 369 11.96 11.40 26.03
C PHE A 369 12.91 10.60 25.14
N ASN A 370 13.45 9.53 25.70
CA ASN A 370 14.36 8.65 24.99
C ASN A 370 13.60 7.46 24.38
N VAL A 371 13.86 7.20 23.11
CA VAL A 371 13.44 5.99 22.41
C VAL A 371 14.63 5.05 22.35
N THR A 372 14.56 3.98 23.13
CA THR A 372 15.59 2.93 23.17
C THR A 372 15.28 1.83 22.17
N THR A 373 16.31 1.23 21.58
CA THR A 373 16.18 0.01 20.78
C THR A 373 16.83 -1.17 21.47
N ASN A 374 16.51 -2.37 21.02
CA ASN A 374 17.20 -3.59 21.43
C ASN A 374 17.35 -4.55 20.25
N ASP A 375 18.33 -5.45 20.34
CA ASP A 375 18.50 -6.58 19.44
C ASP A 375 18.96 -7.78 20.26
N ILE A 376 18.21 -8.88 20.19
CA ILE A 376 18.53 -10.08 20.96
C ILE A 376 19.37 -10.96 20.05
N THR A 377 20.64 -11.17 20.39
CA THR A 377 21.52 -12.05 19.60
C THR A 377 20.87 -13.41 19.35
N PHE A 378 20.86 -13.83 18.09
CA PHE A 378 20.35 -15.13 17.71
C PHE A 378 21.08 -16.26 18.44
N GLN A 379 20.33 -17.27 18.89
CA GLN A 379 20.89 -18.44 19.59
C GLN A 379 20.64 -19.69 18.74
N PRO A 380 21.66 -20.17 17.99
CA PRO A 380 21.51 -21.39 17.21
C PRO A 380 21.43 -22.62 18.12
N PRO A 381 20.80 -23.73 17.67
CA PRO A 381 20.85 -25.00 18.39
C PRO A 381 22.31 -25.49 18.59
N PRO A 382 22.64 -26.06 19.77
CA PRO A 382 23.95 -26.68 19.98
C PRO A 382 24.26 -27.75 18.91
N PRO A 383 25.50 -27.87 18.42
CA PRO A 383 26.74 -27.29 18.98
C PRO A 383 27.15 -25.93 18.39
N ALA A 384 26.32 -25.31 17.55
CA ALA A 384 26.66 -24.02 16.96
C ALA A 384 26.74 -22.92 18.02
N THR A 385 27.66 -21.97 17.85
CA THR A 385 27.82 -20.82 18.73
C THR A 385 27.05 -19.63 18.19
N ALA A 386 26.50 -18.81 19.09
CA ALA A 386 25.85 -17.56 18.71
C ALA A 386 26.76 -16.66 17.86
N PRO A 387 26.23 -15.98 16.82
CA PRO A 387 26.95 -14.94 16.12
C PRO A 387 27.28 -13.76 17.05
N PRO A 388 28.20 -12.86 16.65
CA PRO A 388 28.40 -11.59 17.35
C PRO A 388 27.09 -10.80 17.45
N ALA A 389 26.96 -9.97 18.49
CA ALA A 389 25.81 -9.09 18.61
C ALA A 389 25.81 -8.01 17.51
N ASP A 390 24.65 -7.77 16.92
CA ASP A 390 24.47 -6.76 15.90
C ASP A 390 24.34 -5.35 16.50
N THR A 391 24.79 -4.36 15.73
CA THR A 391 24.54 -2.95 16.01
C THR A 391 23.19 -2.53 15.47
N VAL A 392 22.42 -1.76 16.23
CA VAL A 392 21.16 -1.17 15.78
C VAL A 392 21.31 0.33 15.58
N LYS A 393 21.07 0.78 14.36
CA LYS A 393 20.94 2.20 14.01
C LYS A 393 19.49 2.65 14.09
N THR A 394 19.27 3.89 14.56
CA THR A 394 17.93 4.44 14.73
C THR A 394 17.75 5.72 13.92
N THR A 395 16.61 5.85 13.25
CA THR A 395 16.17 7.08 12.55
C THR A 395 14.70 7.36 12.85
N TRP A 396 14.21 8.54 12.49
CA TRP A 396 12.81 8.92 12.60
C TRP A 396 12.32 9.59 11.32
N ASN A 397 11.02 9.64 11.11
CA ASN A 397 10.43 10.20 9.88
C ASN A 397 10.21 11.73 9.91
N ALA A 398 10.57 12.41 11.01
CA ALA A 398 10.28 13.82 11.22
C ALA A 398 8.78 14.20 11.06
N GLY A 399 7.88 13.28 11.43
CA GLY A 399 6.43 13.45 11.22
C GLY A 399 5.80 14.64 11.96
N ILE A 400 6.46 15.14 13.02
CA ILE A 400 6.01 16.32 13.78
C ILE A 400 6.88 17.53 13.42
N PRO A 401 6.34 18.54 12.70
CA PRO A 401 7.07 19.75 12.37
C PRO A 401 7.59 20.49 13.62
N GLY A 402 8.86 20.89 13.59
CA GLY A 402 9.52 21.59 14.69
C GLY A 402 9.94 20.72 15.88
N ALA A 403 9.68 19.42 15.84
CA ALA A 403 10.31 18.47 16.76
C ALA A 403 11.73 18.10 16.30
N SER A 404 12.51 17.52 17.19
CA SER A 404 13.87 17.04 16.94
C SER A 404 14.06 15.62 17.46
N PHE A 405 14.98 14.89 16.83
CA PHE A 405 15.38 13.55 17.27
C PHE A 405 16.91 13.42 17.17
N THR A 406 17.57 13.29 18.32
CA THR A 406 19.04 13.29 18.40
C THR A 406 19.55 11.96 18.94
N ILE A 407 20.52 11.35 18.27
CA ILE A 407 21.14 10.10 18.75
C ILE A 407 22.09 10.43 19.91
N LEU A 408 21.79 9.91 21.10
CA LEU A 408 22.54 10.22 22.32
C LEU A 408 23.89 9.48 22.40
N ASN A 409 23.93 8.24 21.92
CA ASN A 409 25.14 7.43 21.89
C ASN A 409 25.35 6.85 20.48
N PRO A 410 25.97 7.61 19.56
CA PRO A 410 26.13 7.19 18.16
C PRO A 410 26.94 5.90 17.97
N THR A 411 27.86 5.61 18.90
CA THR A 411 28.74 4.43 18.90
C THR A 411 28.21 3.28 19.76
N GLY A 412 27.05 3.44 20.40
CA GLY A 412 26.43 2.38 21.18
C GLY A 412 26.03 1.21 20.29
N LEU A 413 26.12 -0.01 20.84
CA LEU A 413 25.66 -1.22 20.15
C LEU A 413 24.21 -1.05 19.71
N HIS A 414 23.31 -0.65 20.63
CA HIS A 414 21.94 -0.28 20.31
C HIS A 414 21.75 1.22 20.52
N GLN A 415 21.46 1.95 19.44
CA GLN A 415 21.32 3.40 19.53
C GLN A 415 20.07 3.80 20.33
N THR A 416 20.18 4.91 21.06
CA THR A 416 19.06 5.58 21.73
C THR A 416 18.89 6.96 21.11
N GLY A 417 17.69 7.24 20.61
CA GLY A 417 17.35 8.56 20.10
C GLY A 417 16.50 9.34 21.10
N GLN A 418 16.85 10.59 21.36
CA GLN A 418 16.07 11.50 22.18
C GLN A 418 15.15 12.33 21.29
N PHE A 419 13.86 12.13 21.45
CA PHE A 419 12.84 13.00 20.89
C PHE A 419 12.68 14.22 21.80
N CYS A 420 12.63 15.42 21.22
CA CYS A 420 12.30 16.65 21.91
C CYS A 420 11.37 17.53 21.07
N TRP A 421 10.33 18.09 21.70
CA TRP A 421 9.41 19.02 21.06
C TRP A 421 8.82 20.01 22.07
N THR A 422 8.68 21.27 21.65
CA THR A 422 7.93 22.29 22.40
C THR A 422 6.78 22.76 21.51
N PRO A 423 5.55 22.26 21.73
CA PRO A 423 4.41 22.62 20.89
C PRO A 423 4.10 24.11 21.03
N GLY A 424 3.91 24.80 19.89
CA GLY A 424 3.52 26.20 19.87
C GLY A 424 2.10 26.45 20.39
N ALA A 425 1.74 27.71 20.61
CA ALA A 425 0.35 28.06 20.91
C ALA A 425 -0.56 27.75 19.70
N GLY A 426 -1.73 27.15 19.96
CA GLY A 426 -2.68 26.73 18.93
C GLY A 426 -2.48 25.30 18.42
N THR A 427 -1.54 24.55 18.99
CA THR A 427 -1.27 23.14 18.62
C THR A 427 -2.01 22.13 19.50
N ALA A 428 -2.74 22.59 20.52
CA ALA A 428 -3.58 21.69 21.29
C ALA A 428 -4.64 21.02 20.41
N SER A 429 -4.75 19.70 20.54
CA SER A 429 -5.56 18.87 19.67
C SER A 429 -6.04 17.63 20.40
N ASP A 430 -7.31 17.26 20.17
CA ASP A 430 -7.87 15.98 20.61
C ASP A 430 -7.29 14.80 19.80
N LEU A 431 -6.74 15.08 18.61
CA LEU A 431 -6.01 14.13 17.78
C LEU A 431 -4.50 14.21 18.10
N PRO A 432 -3.82 13.08 18.34
CA PRO A 432 -2.39 13.08 18.59
C PRO A 432 -1.60 13.34 17.30
N TYR A 433 -0.46 14.01 17.48
CA TYR A 433 0.56 14.11 16.45
C TYR A 433 1.36 12.82 16.39
N ASN A 434 1.61 12.32 15.18
CA ASN A 434 2.25 11.02 14.98
C ASN A 434 3.62 11.17 14.31
N PHE A 435 4.56 10.32 14.71
CA PHE A 435 5.81 10.09 14.00
C PHE A 435 6.20 8.61 14.11
N THR A 436 7.13 8.16 13.28
CA THR A 436 7.68 6.80 13.37
C THR A 436 9.16 6.84 13.69
N VAL A 437 9.59 5.80 14.40
CA VAL A 437 11.00 5.50 14.64
C VAL A 437 11.32 4.17 13.97
N THR A 438 12.43 4.15 13.23
CA THR A 438 12.96 3.00 12.54
C THR A 438 14.22 2.52 13.25
N ALA A 439 14.26 1.24 13.62
CA ALA A 439 15.45 0.52 14.04
C ALA A 439 15.91 -0.40 12.91
N ARG A 440 17.21 -0.37 12.59
CA ARG A 440 17.82 -1.20 11.55
C ARG A 440 19.11 -1.81 12.10
N ASP A 441 19.22 -3.13 12.04
CA ASP A 441 20.45 -3.83 12.41
C ASP A 441 21.56 -3.66 11.33
N ASN A 442 22.71 -4.29 11.53
CA ASN A 442 23.78 -4.38 10.54
C ASN A 442 23.96 -5.79 9.94
N ALA A 443 22.97 -6.67 10.08
CA ALA A 443 23.04 -8.00 9.51
C ALA A 443 23.16 -7.94 7.97
N CYS A 444 23.89 -8.88 7.38
CA CYS A 444 24.18 -8.91 5.95
C CYS A 444 23.85 -10.30 5.36
N PRO A 445 23.35 -10.38 4.10
CA PRO A 445 23.14 -9.26 3.18
C PRO A 445 21.86 -8.46 3.45
N LEU A 446 20.89 -9.02 4.16
CA LEU A 446 19.60 -8.39 4.47
C LEU A 446 19.62 -7.83 5.89
N ASN A 447 19.36 -6.53 6.04
CA ASN A 447 19.13 -5.96 7.37
C ASN A 447 17.72 -6.31 7.85
N ALA A 448 17.57 -6.66 9.12
CA ALA A 448 16.25 -6.60 9.72
C ALA A 448 15.92 -5.15 10.13
N VAL A 449 14.67 -4.79 9.91
CA VAL A 449 14.16 -3.43 10.11
C VAL A 449 12.86 -3.52 10.89
N ALA A 450 12.77 -2.74 11.97
CA ALA A 450 11.55 -2.55 12.73
C ALA A 450 11.13 -1.08 12.70
N VAL A 451 9.84 -0.82 12.48
CA VAL A 451 9.27 0.53 12.47
C VAL A 451 8.06 0.57 13.41
N ARG A 452 8.04 1.53 14.34
CA ARG A 452 6.93 1.72 15.29
C ARG A 452 6.46 3.17 15.31
N ALA A 453 5.15 3.36 15.42
CA ALA A 453 4.56 4.69 15.60
C ALA A 453 4.60 5.16 17.05
N PHE A 454 4.83 6.46 17.20
CA PHE A 454 4.75 7.21 18.45
C PHE A 454 3.69 8.31 18.32
N ARG A 455 2.94 8.53 19.39
CA ARG A 455 1.83 9.50 19.45
C ARG A 455 2.09 10.53 20.54
N VAL A 456 1.92 11.81 20.23
CA VAL A 456 2.01 12.92 21.19
C VAL A 456 0.70 13.70 21.19
N THR A 457 -0.06 13.61 22.28
CA THR A 457 -1.26 14.43 22.48
C THR A 457 -0.89 15.76 23.10
N VAL A 458 -1.18 16.87 22.42
CA VAL A 458 -0.96 18.21 22.94
C VAL A 458 -2.21 18.71 23.66
N LYS A 459 -2.07 18.96 24.96
CA LYS A 459 -3.13 19.50 25.81
C LYS A 459 -3.10 21.03 25.75
N HIS A 460 -4.28 21.64 25.83
CA HIS A 460 -4.40 23.09 25.94
C HIS A 460 -3.56 23.64 27.09
N ARG A 461 -2.91 24.79 26.85
CA ARG A 461 -2.25 25.52 27.92
C ARG A 461 -3.29 25.92 28.97
N ALA A 462 -2.99 25.70 30.24
CA ALA A 462 -3.79 26.19 31.35
C ALA A 462 -3.66 27.72 31.44
N LYS A 463 -4.46 28.43 30.65
CA LYS A 463 -4.64 29.88 30.71
C LYS A 463 -6.05 30.18 31.21
N ALA A 464 -6.18 31.19 32.05
CA ALA A 464 -7.46 31.68 32.52
C ALA A 464 -7.44 33.21 32.59
N THR A 465 -8.55 33.83 32.20
CA THR A 465 -8.83 35.24 32.45
C THR A 465 -9.29 35.39 33.88
N ARG A 466 -8.59 36.22 34.67
CA ARG A 466 -8.94 36.49 36.06
C ARG A 466 -9.89 37.67 36.11
N THR A 467 -11.05 37.49 36.72
CA THR A 467 -12.00 38.55 37.03
C THR A 467 -12.06 38.73 38.55
N ARG A 468 -12.07 39.98 39.00
CA ARG A 468 -12.18 40.33 40.41
C ARG A 468 -13.42 41.19 40.60
N ASP A 469 -14.21 40.85 41.60
CA ASP A 469 -15.32 41.67 42.06
C ASP A 469 -15.03 42.22 43.46
N THR A 470 -15.52 43.43 43.74
CA THR A 470 -15.29 44.11 45.03
C THR A 470 -16.55 44.01 45.88
N LEU A 471 -16.44 43.35 47.02
CA LEU A 471 -17.54 43.17 47.97
C LEU A 471 -17.38 44.14 49.15
N PRO A 472 -18.46 44.40 49.92
CA PRO A 472 -18.37 45.21 51.15
C PRO A 472 -17.31 44.69 52.12
N CYS A 473 -16.83 45.57 53.00
CA CYS A 473 -15.82 45.27 54.02
C CYS A 473 -14.44 44.85 53.47
N GLY A 474 -14.07 45.29 52.26
CA GLY A 474 -12.74 45.04 51.70
C GLY A 474 -12.51 43.60 51.24
N VAL A 475 -13.58 42.83 51.02
CA VAL A 475 -13.51 41.46 50.52
C VAL A 475 -13.48 41.47 48.99
N TYR A 476 -12.64 40.63 48.39
CA TYR A 476 -12.59 40.44 46.94
C TYR A 476 -13.04 39.03 46.56
N ALA A 477 -13.98 38.94 45.60
CA ALA A 477 -14.30 37.68 44.95
C ALA A 477 -13.44 37.54 43.69
N VAL A 478 -12.61 36.50 43.63
CA VAL A 478 -11.74 36.24 42.47
C VAL A 478 -12.22 35.00 41.75
N LYS A 479 -12.41 35.12 40.44
CA LYS A 479 -12.80 34.02 39.56
C LYS A 479 -11.78 33.89 38.43
N SER A 480 -11.33 32.67 38.16
CA SER A 480 -10.54 32.34 36.97
C SER A 480 -11.46 31.67 35.97
N ASN A 481 -11.58 32.26 34.78
CA ASN A 481 -12.32 31.67 33.67
C ASN A 481 -11.29 31.08 32.69
N PRO A 482 -11.21 29.74 32.53
CA PRO A 482 -10.31 29.13 31.56
C PRO A 482 -10.56 29.66 30.14
N VAL A 483 -9.54 29.60 29.30
CA VAL A 483 -9.68 29.93 27.88
C VAL A 483 -10.76 29.06 27.21
N THR A 484 -11.47 29.65 26.25
CA THR A 484 -12.42 28.91 25.40
C THR A 484 -11.74 27.70 24.80
N GLY A 485 -12.34 26.52 24.97
CA GLY A 485 -11.78 25.25 24.51
C GLY A 485 -10.94 24.49 25.55
N PHE A 486 -10.73 25.01 26.76
CA PHE A 486 -10.10 24.23 27.84
C PHE A 486 -10.85 22.91 28.08
N ARG A 487 -10.12 21.80 28.08
CA ARG A 487 -10.66 20.45 28.29
C ARG A 487 -10.24 19.92 29.65
N GLY A 488 -11.19 19.37 30.41
CA GLY A 488 -10.99 18.83 31.76
C GLY A 488 -11.50 19.76 32.87
N THR A 489 -11.30 19.36 34.11
CA THR A 489 -11.67 20.15 35.29
C THR A 489 -10.50 21.06 35.68
N PRO A 490 -10.63 22.39 35.57
CA PRO A 490 -9.54 23.30 35.90
C PRO A 490 -9.29 23.31 37.41
N GLY A 491 -8.03 23.13 37.81
CA GLY A 491 -7.56 23.37 39.17
C GLY A 491 -6.98 24.78 39.28
N TYR A 492 -7.21 25.45 40.42
CA TYR A 492 -6.72 26.81 40.66
C TYR A 492 -5.92 26.87 41.95
N SER A 493 -4.77 27.53 41.90
CA SER A 493 -4.00 27.96 43.07
C SER A 493 -3.84 29.47 42.99
N TRP A 494 -4.18 30.16 44.08
CA TRP A 494 -4.21 31.61 44.15
C TRP A 494 -3.17 32.06 45.17
N ASN A 495 -2.27 32.94 44.74
CA ASN A 495 -1.37 33.67 45.62
C ASN A 495 -1.68 35.16 45.49
N ILE A 496 -1.81 35.83 46.63
CA ILE A 496 -1.90 37.29 46.71
C ILE A 496 -0.47 37.78 46.90
N LEU A 497 -0.02 38.67 46.02
CA LEU A 497 1.27 39.34 46.11
C LEU A 497 0.98 40.80 46.50
N ASP A 498 1.81 41.35 47.38
CA ASP A 498 1.74 42.73 47.87
C ASP A 498 2.29 43.76 46.88
#